data_AF-K3ZCV1-F1
#
_entry.id   AF-K3ZCV1-F1
#
_cell.length_a   1.000
_cell.length_b   1.000
_cell.length_c   1.000
_cell.angle_alpha   90.00
_cell.angle_beta   90.00
_cell.angle_gamma   90.00
#
_symmetry.space_group_name_H-M   'P 1'
#
loop_
_entity.id
_entity.type
_entity.pdbx_description
1 polymer ?
#
loop_
_entity_poly.entity_id
_entity_poly.type
_entity_poly.pdbx_seq_one_letter_code
_entity_poly.pdbx_strand_id
1 'polypeptide(L)'
;LSEARIGGDQLLHPSTFHNTPPQSPSSSGGAVPPHLSSPPPPSPPAQLTECLTPLISMMPCMNYLTNLTVLAPPAECCDGLKSIIRDAPICLCHGMTGDMNDLMPVPIDPVRMIILPLACGAMLPLQTLFSCNTQQVPPIMPPMAVPAPANPPASPIR
;
A
#
# COMPACT_ATOMS: atom_id res chain seq x y z
N LEU A 1 52.95 11.81 -27.82
CA LEU A 1 51.89 12.17 -28.78
C LEU A 1 50.64 12.46 -27.95
N SER A 2 50.36 13.76 -27.78
CA SER A 2 49.14 14.49 -27.34
C SER A 2 48.15 13.80 -26.36
N GLU A 3 47.87 14.24 -25.12
CA GLU A 3 47.31 15.52 -24.56
C GLU A 3 45.94 15.95 -25.11
N ALA A 4 44.93 15.98 -24.22
CA ALA A 4 43.97 17.07 -23.91
C ALA A 4 42.68 16.46 -23.27
N ARG A 5 42.43 16.53 -21.96
CA ARG A 5 41.88 17.64 -21.12
C ARG A 5 40.56 18.25 -21.61
N ILE A 6 39.55 18.23 -20.73
CA ILE A 6 38.67 19.32 -20.21
C ILE A 6 37.75 18.60 -19.18
N GLY A 7 37.64 18.92 -17.89
CA GLY A 7 37.85 20.18 -17.17
C GLY A 7 36.49 20.70 -16.69
N GLY A 8 36.18 20.58 -15.39
CA GLY A 8 34.90 21.06 -14.85
C GLY A 8 34.72 20.86 -13.35
N ASP A 9 35.69 21.29 -12.54
CA ASP A 9 35.54 21.54 -11.10
C ASP A 9 35.19 23.02 -10.87
N GLN A 10 34.04 23.30 -10.24
CA GLN A 10 33.84 24.50 -9.42
C GLN A 10 32.49 24.40 -8.67
N LEU A 11 32.51 24.14 -7.37
CA LEU A 11 32.57 25.11 -6.27
C LEU A 11 31.29 25.92 -6.04
N LEU A 12 30.74 25.67 -4.85
CA LEU A 12 29.85 26.47 -4.02
C LEU A 12 30.01 28.00 -4.19
N HIS A 13 28.95 28.72 -4.58
CA HIS A 13 28.73 30.11 -4.12
C HIS A 13 27.23 30.44 -3.98
N PRO A 14 26.81 31.13 -2.90
CA PRO A 14 25.46 31.65 -2.71
C PRO A 14 25.30 33.02 -3.41
N SER A 15 24.08 33.40 -3.78
CA SER A 15 23.80 34.78 -4.20
C SER A 15 22.37 35.18 -3.85
N THR A 16 22.25 35.81 -2.68
CA THR A 16 21.20 36.76 -2.35
C THR A 16 21.43 38.05 -3.13
N PHE A 17 20.49 38.43 -3.99
CA PHE A 17 20.35 39.81 -4.45
C PHE A 17 18.90 40.26 -4.29
N HIS A 18 18.75 41.26 -3.43
CA HIS A 18 17.55 42.02 -3.12
C HIS A 18 17.22 42.93 -4.31
N ASN A 19 15.97 42.98 -4.76
CA ASN A 19 15.45 44.09 -5.56
C ASN A 19 13.95 44.33 -5.25
N THR A 20 13.68 45.60 -4.97
CA THR A 20 12.51 46.30 -4.43
C THR A 20 11.27 46.24 -5.38
N PRO A 21 10.02 46.42 -4.88
CA PRO A 21 8.79 46.13 -5.63
C PRO A 21 8.37 47.28 -6.58
N PRO A 22 7.56 47.01 -7.61
CA PRO A 22 6.73 48.04 -8.22
C PRO A 22 5.40 48.18 -7.46
N GLN A 23 5.10 49.40 -7.02
CA GLN A 23 3.79 49.80 -6.51
C GLN A 23 2.80 50.02 -7.68
N SER A 24 1.58 49.54 -7.45
CA SER A 24 0.22 49.76 -8.01
C SER A 24 -0.02 50.68 -9.23
N PRO A 25 -1.18 50.47 -9.89
CA PRO A 25 -2.32 51.32 -9.55
C PRO A 25 -3.60 50.53 -9.22
N SER A 26 -4.33 51.02 -8.22
CA SER A 26 -5.76 50.73 -8.04
C SER A 26 -6.51 51.13 -9.30
N SER A 27 -7.32 50.23 -9.84
CA SER A 27 -8.38 50.60 -10.78
C SER A 27 -9.65 49.86 -10.44
N SER A 28 -10.67 50.67 -10.21
CA SER A 28 -12.02 50.36 -9.78
C SER A 28 -12.80 49.64 -10.88
N GLY A 29 -13.58 48.63 -10.49
CA GLY A 29 -14.83 48.23 -11.16
C GLY A 29 -14.71 47.41 -12.44
N GLY A 30 -15.28 46.19 -12.42
CA GLY A 30 -15.68 45.51 -13.66
C GLY A 30 -15.70 43.99 -13.58
N ALA A 31 -16.92 43.43 -13.55
CA ALA A 31 -17.32 42.09 -13.97
C ALA A 31 -16.66 40.86 -13.31
N VAL A 32 -17.45 40.15 -12.50
CA VAL A 32 -17.19 38.77 -12.10
C VAL A 32 -17.11 37.87 -13.36
N PRO A 33 -16.01 37.13 -13.59
CA PRO A 33 -15.98 36.12 -14.64
C PRO A 33 -16.84 34.92 -14.24
N PRO A 34 -17.44 34.17 -15.19
CA PRO A 34 -18.07 32.90 -14.86
C PRO A 34 -16.98 31.95 -14.33
N HIS A 35 -17.22 31.38 -13.16
CA HIS A 35 -16.32 30.46 -12.49
C HIS A 35 -15.96 29.31 -13.44
N LEU A 36 -14.70 29.24 -13.89
CA LEU A 36 -14.13 27.99 -14.36
C LEU A 36 -14.22 27.01 -13.19
N SER A 37 -15.03 25.96 -13.33
CA SER A 37 -15.06 24.86 -12.38
C SER A 37 -13.67 24.25 -12.31
N SER A 38 -12.95 24.50 -11.21
CA SER A 38 -11.69 23.80 -10.92
C SER A 38 -11.95 22.29 -10.99
N PRO A 39 -11.04 21.50 -11.59
CA PRO A 39 -11.12 20.05 -11.49
C PRO A 39 -11.09 19.66 -9.99
N PRO A 40 -11.88 18.65 -9.57
CA PRO A 40 -11.82 18.18 -8.20
C PRO A 40 -10.38 17.75 -7.86
N PRO A 41 -9.93 17.94 -6.61
CA PRO A 41 -8.61 17.47 -6.20
C PRO A 41 -8.48 15.97 -6.46
N PRO A 42 -7.29 15.46 -6.82
CA PRO A 42 -7.09 14.04 -7.01
C PRO A 42 -7.47 13.31 -5.72
N SER A 43 -8.36 12.33 -5.83
CA SER A 43 -8.73 11.45 -4.73
C SER A 43 -7.45 10.83 -4.13
N PRO A 44 -7.34 10.69 -2.80
CA PRO A 44 -6.25 9.91 -2.21
C PRO A 44 -6.21 8.52 -2.84
N PRO A 45 -5.03 7.91 -3.04
CA PRO A 45 -4.94 6.53 -3.48
C PRO A 45 -5.76 5.65 -2.53
N ALA A 46 -6.49 4.68 -3.09
CA ALA A 46 -7.28 3.75 -2.33
C ALA A 46 -6.36 3.03 -1.33
N GLN A 47 -6.65 3.18 -0.04
CA GLN A 47 -5.88 2.57 1.03
C GLN A 47 -6.37 1.13 1.21
N LEU A 48 -5.47 0.16 1.17
CA LEU A 48 -5.79 -1.24 1.50
C LEU A 48 -6.23 -1.30 2.99
N THR A 49 -7.50 -1.58 3.22
CA THR A 49 -8.10 -1.53 4.58
C THR A 49 -8.21 -2.90 5.22
N GLU A 50 -8.26 -3.97 4.42
CA GLU A 50 -8.37 -5.36 4.86
C GLU A 50 -7.64 -6.29 3.88
N CYS A 51 -7.32 -7.50 4.33
CA CYS A 51 -6.58 -8.49 3.56
C CYS A 51 -7.36 -9.72 3.09
N LEU A 52 -8.57 -9.96 3.57
CA LEU A 52 -9.48 -10.99 3.12
C LEU A 52 -9.72 -10.92 1.60
N THR A 53 -10.08 -9.77 1.04
CA THR A 53 -10.42 -9.67 -0.40
C THR A 53 -9.26 -10.09 -1.30
N PRO A 54 -8.02 -9.60 -1.08
CA PRO A 54 -6.87 -10.14 -1.78
C PRO A 54 -6.64 -11.64 -1.53
N LEU A 55 -6.70 -12.08 -0.26
CA LEU A 55 -6.37 -13.46 0.14
C LEU A 55 -7.34 -14.51 -0.43
N ILE A 56 -8.59 -14.14 -0.71
CA ILE A 56 -9.57 -14.99 -1.41
C ILE A 56 -8.97 -15.56 -2.71
N SER A 57 -8.12 -14.81 -3.41
CA SER A 57 -7.46 -15.26 -4.63
C SER A 57 -6.52 -16.46 -4.42
N MET A 58 -6.06 -16.71 -3.19
CA MET A 58 -5.24 -17.88 -2.84
C MET A 58 -6.04 -19.11 -2.42
N MET A 59 -7.38 -19.07 -2.39
CA MET A 59 -8.18 -20.25 -2.03
C MET A 59 -7.84 -21.53 -2.83
N PRO A 60 -7.52 -21.47 -4.14
CA PRO A 60 -7.08 -22.66 -4.89
C PRO A 60 -5.77 -23.27 -4.37
N CYS A 61 -4.98 -22.54 -3.58
CA CYS A 61 -3.72 -23.01 -3.01
C CYS A 61 -3.89 -23.86 -1.75
N MET A 62 -5.07 -23.85 -1.12
CA MET A 62 -5.24 -24.41 0.22
C MET A 62 -4.86 -25.89 0.31
N ASN A 63 -5.20 -26.69 -0.70
CA ASN A 63 -4.81 -28.10 -0.74
C ASN A 63 -3.28 -28.28 -0.83
N TYR A 64 -2.60 -27.43 -1.62
CA TYR A 64 -1.14 -27.41 -1.61
C TYR A 64 -0.65 -27.02 -0.21
N LEU A 65 -1.13 -25.93 0.36
CA LEU A 65 -0.63 -25.41 1.64
C LEU A 65 -0.84 -26.34 2.85
N THR A 66 -1.81 -27.26 2.79
CA THR A 66 -2.19 -28.11 3.93
C THR A 66 -1.85 -29.58 3.74
N ASN A 67 -1.67 -30.05 2.50
CA ASN A 67 -1.45 -31.46 2.21
C ASN A 67 -0.06 -31.71 1.61
N LEU A 68 0.81 -32.32 2.41
CA LEU A 68 2.19 -32.61 2.03
C LEU A 68 2.34 -33.56 0.82
N THR A 69 1.28 -34.30 0.45
CA THR A 69 1.30 -35.19 -0.73
C THR A 69 1.14 -34.44 -2.05
N VAL A 70 0.65 -33.19 -2.02
CA VAL A 70 0.43 -32.38 -3.22
C VAL A 70 1.75 -31.75 -3.63
N LEU A 71 2.43 -32.26 -4.67
CA LEU A 71 3.81 -31.82 -4.96
C LEU A 71 3.92 -30.46 -5.66
N ALA A 72 2.87 -30.02 -6.36
CA ALA A 72 2.87 -28.75 -7.08
C ALA A 72 1.54 -28.00 -6.89
N PRO A 73 1.56 -26.66 -6.80
CA PRO A 73 0.34 -25.86 -6.76
C PRO A 73 -0.38 -25.87 -8.13
N PRO A 74 -1.73 -25.79 -8.14
CA PRO A 74 -2.48 -25.62 -9.39
C PRO A 74 -2.20 -24.25 -10.04
N ALA A 75 -2.42 -24.14 -11.36
CA ALA A 75 -2.18 -22.88 -12.09
C ALA A 75 -2.96 -21.68 -11.50
N GLU A 76 -4.26 -21.88 -11.23
CA GLU A 76 -5.14 -20.87 -10.62
C GLU A 76 -4.61 -20.37 -9.26
N CYS A 77 -3.98 -21.25 -8.48
CA CYS A 77 -3.32 -20.87 -7.23
C CYS A 77 -2.18 -19.89 -7.49
N CYS A 78 -1.36 -20.17 -8.50
CA CYS A 78 -0.23 -19.34 -8.86
C CYS A 78 -0.64 -18.01 -9.49
N ASP A 79 -1.78 -17.96 -10.19
CA ASP A 79 -2.31 -16.70 -10.74
C ASP A 79 -2.88 -15.83 -9.63
N GLY A 80 -3.62 -16.42 -8.69
CA GLY A 80 -4.09 -15.73 -7.49
C GLY A 80 -2.94 -15.15 -6.66
N LEU A 81 -1.87 -15.92 -6.42
CA LEU A 81 -0.68 -15.44 -5.73
C LEU A 81 -0.03 -14.25 -6.44
N LYS A 82 0.17 -14.35 -7.76
CA LYS A 82 0.78 -13.26 -8.54
C LYS A 82 -0.06 -11.99 -8.48
N SER A 83 -1.39 -12.11 -8.47
CA SER A 83 -2.28 -10.95 -8.30
C SER A 83 -2.07 -10.29 -6.93
N ILE A 84 -1.95 -11.06 -5.86
CA ILE A 84 -1.72 -10.50 -4.52
C ILE A 84 -0.34 -9.85 -4.44
N ILE A 85 0.70 -10.49 -4.98
CA ILE A 85 2.06 -9.90 -5.01
C ILE A 85 2.05 -8.54 -5.72
N ARG A 86 1.23 -8.39 -6.77
CA ARG A 86 1.10 -7.14 -7.53
C ARG A 86 0.30 -6.08 -6.75
N ASP A 87 -0.86 -6.46 -6.21
CA ASP A 87 -1.88 -5.50 -5.76
C ASP A 87 -1.89 -5.28 -4.24
N ALA A 88 -1.55 -6.31 -3.47
CA ALA A 88 -1.62 -6.33 -2.01
C ALA A 88 -0.54 -7.22 -1.36
N PRO A 89 0.76 -7.02 -1.67
CA PRO A 89 1.82 -7.94 -1.23
C PRO A 89 1.94 -8.03 0.30
N ILE A 90 1.58 -6.96 1.01
CA ILE A 90 1.57 -6.92 2.48
C ILE A 90 0.58 -7.94 3.09
N CYS A 91 -0.47 -8.34 2.39
CA CYS A 91 -1.44 -9.32 2.89
C CYS A 91 -0.88 -10.74 2.98
N LEU A 92 0.19 -11.03 2.25
CA LEU A 92 0.88 -12.33 2.35
C LEU A 92 1.51 -12.53 3.73
N CYS A 93 1.76 -11.44 4.47
CA CYS A 93 2.30 -11.50 5.82
C CYS A 93 1.45 -12.40 6.72
N HIS A 94 0.12 -12.35 6.63
CA HIS A 94 -0.76 -13.20 7.45
C HIS A 94 -0.58 -14.69 7.26
N GLY A 95 -0.22 -15.13 6.05
CA GLY A 95 0.10 -16.53 5.84
C GLY A 95 1.50 -16.89 6.33
N MET A 96 2.45 -15.94 6.32
CA MET A 96 3.83 -16.15 6.77
C MET A 96 3.97 -16.10 8.31
N THR A 97 3.21 -15.24 8.98
CA THR A 97 3.15 -15.12 10.45
C THR A 97 2.29 -16.21 11.08
N GLY A 98 1.39 -16.81 10.30
CA GLY A 98 0.48 -17.86 10.75
C GLY A 98 -0.87 -17.35 11.25
N ASP A 99 -1.14 -16.03 11.18
CA ASP A 99 -2.43 -15.44 11.57
C ASP A 99 -3.61 -16.06 10.83
N MET A 100 -3.36 -16.52 9.59
CA MET A 100 -4.38 -17.17 8.76
C MET A 100 -4.78 -18.56 9.26
N ASN A 101 -3.99 -19.19 10.14
CA ASN A 101 -4.31 -20.50 10.70
C ASN A 101 -5.57 -20.48 11.57
N ASP A 102 -5.84 -19.38 12.27
CA ASP A 102 -7.01 -19.25 13.13
C ASP A 102 -8.33 -19.20 12.33
N LEU A 103 -8.24 -18.83 11.05
CA LEU A 103 -9.39 -18.74 10.14
C LEU A 103 -9.59 -20.04 9.34
N MET A 104 -8.67 -20.98 9.44
CA MET A 104 -8.68 -22.19 8.62
C MET A 104 -9.03 -23.43 9.44
N PRO A 105 -9.81 -24.38 8.86
CA PRO A 105 -10.10 -25.64 9.53
C PRO A 105 -8.86 -26.53 9.72
N VAL A 106 -7.85 -26.35 8.86
CA VAL A 106 -6.60 -27.12 8.84
C VAL A 106 -5.45 -26.13 8.80
N PRO A 107 -4.42 -26.28 9.65
CA PRO A 107 -3.31 -25.35 9.69
C PRO A 107 -2.51 -25.39 8.37
N ILE A 108 -2.05 -24.21 7.95
CA ILE A 108 -1.15 -24.02 6.82
C ILE A 108 0.23 -24.52 7.22
N ASP A 109 0.87 -25.28 6.33
CA ASP A 109 2.28 -25.61 6.46
C ASP A 109 3.14 -24.36 6.18
N PRO A 110 3.89 -23.85 7.17
CA PRO A 110 4.64 -22.61 7.02
C PRO A 110 5.76 -22.72 5.98
N VAL A 111 6.32 -23.92 5.79
CA VAL A 111 7.37 -24.17 4.79
C VAL A 111 6.78 -24.05 3.40
N ARG A 112 5.60 -24.63 3.14
CA ARG A 112 4.89 -24.48 1.87
C ARG A 112 4.49 -23.04 1.60
N MET A 113 4.06 -22.29 2.62
CA MET A 113 3.75 -20.87 2.44
C MET A 113 4.97 -20.07 1.96
N ILE A 114 6.15 -20.33 2.54
CA ILE A 114 7.40 -19.66 2.18
C ILE A 114 7.88 -20.07 0.78
N ILE A 115 7.72 -21.33 0.40
CA ILE A 115 8.19 -21.86 -0.89
C ILE A 115 7.20 -21.56 -2.03
N LEU A 116 5.93 -21.31 -1.73
CA LEU A 116 4.88 -21.13 -2.74
C LEU A 116 5.19 -20.05 -3.80
N PRO A 117 5.72 -18.86 -3.46
CA PRO A 117 6.16 -17.89 -4.48
C PRO A 117 7.17 -18.49 -5.46
N LEU A 118 8.15 -19.25 -4.96
CA LEU A 118 9.16 -19.89 -5.77
C LEU A 118 8.56 -21.02 -6.63
N ALA A 119 7.67 -21.84 -6.07
CA ALA A 119 6.96 -22.90 -6.80
C ALA A 119 6.09 -22.34 -7.94
N CYS A 120 5.57 -21.12 -7.78
CA CYS A 120 4.76 -20.43 -8.78
C CYS A 120 5.55 -19.58 -9.77
N GLY A 121 6.89 -19.56 -9.67
CA GLY A 121 7.75 -18.69 -10.48
C GLY A 121 7.48 -17.20 -10.26
N ALA A 122 6.98 -16.84 -9.09
CA ALA A 122 6.67 -15.46 -8.72
C ALA A 122 7.79 -14.86 -7.86
N MET A 123 8.10 -13.60 -8.10
CA MET A 123 9.08 -12.86 -7.31
C MET A 123 8.37 -12.03 -6.26
N LEU A 124 8.41 -12.48 -5.00
CA LEU A 124 7.98 -11.68 -3.86
C LEU A 124 9.15 -10.77 -3.44
N PRO A 125 9.02 -9.44 -3.48
CA PRO A 125 10.09 -8.53 -3.09
C PRO A 125 10.49 -8.77 -1.64
N LEU A 126 11.79 -8.91 -1.36
CA LEU A 126 12.28 -9.08 0.02
C LEU A 126 11.86 -7.91 0.93
N GLN A 127 11.68 -6.72 0.36
CA GLN A 127 11.16 -5.56 1.05
C GLN A 127 9.79 -5.84 1.70
N THR A 128 8.91 -6.57 1.02
CA THR A 128 7.61 -6.98 1.59
C THR A 128 7.79 -7.88 2.81
N LEU A 129 8.73 -8.82 2.75
CA LEU A 129 9.02 -9.72 3.88
C LEU A 129 9.52 -8.93 5.10
N PHE A 130 10.39 -7.94 4.88
CA PHE A 130 10.83 -7.05 5.96
C PHE A 130 9.67 -6.20 6.50
N SER A 131 8.81 -5.69 5.61
CA SER A 131 7.62 -4.92 5.98
C SER A 131 6.64 -5.70 6.87
N CYS A 132 6.58 -7.04 6.78
CA CYS A 132 5.74 -7.85 7.68
C CYS A 132 6.05 -7.65 9.17
N ASN A 133 7.28 -7.25 9.51
CA ASN A 133 7.71 -7.05 10.90
C ASN A 133 7.88 -5.57 11.27
N THR A 134 7.88 -4.66 10.28
CA THR A 134 8.15 -3.23 10.49
C THR A 134 6.97 -2.32 10.16
N GLN A 135 6.01 -2.78 9.39
CA GLN A 135 4.79 -2.05 9.03
C GLN A 135 3.57 -2.69 9.69
N GLN A 136 2.55 -1.86 9.92
CA GLN A 136 1.22 -2.35 10.30
C GLN A 136 0.64 -3.13 9.11
N VAL A 137 0.44 -4.44 9.28
CA VAL A 137 -0.30 -5.26 8.32
C VAL A 137 -1.80 -4.97 8.53
N PRO A 138 -2.56 -4.59 7.49
CA PRO A 138 -4.01 -4.44 7.61
C PRO A 138 -4.64 -5.74 8.09
N PRO A 139 -5.67 -5.71 8.95
CA PRO A 139 -6.26 -6.93 9.47
C PRO A 139 -6.87 -7.78 8.34
N ILE A 140 -6.95 -9.10 8.53
CA ILE A 140 -7.59 -10.00 7.55
C ILE A 140 -9.04 -9.56 7.33
N MET A 141 -9.83 -9.47 8.41
CA MET A 141 -11.20 -8.98 8.34
C MET A 141 -11.24 -7.51 8.79
N PRO A 142 -12.05 -6.64 8.17
CA PRO A 142 -12.27 -5.29 8.71
C PRO A 142 -12.75 -5.39 10.16
N PRO A 143 -12.32 -4.46 11.04
CA PRO A 143 -12.83 -4.42 12.40
C PRO A 143 -14.35 -4.26 12.33
N MET A 144 -15.07 -5.12 13.06
CA MET A 144 -16.49 -4.92 13.27
C MET A 144 -16.66 -3.51 13.84
N ALA A 145 -17.46 -2.67 13.19
CA ALA A 145 -17.77 -1.35 13.71
C ALA A 145 -18.46 -1.54 15.06
N VAL A 146 -17.73 -1.32 16.16
CA VAL A 146 -18.34 -1.22 17.49
C VAL A 146 -19.23 0.01 17.44
N PRO A 147 -20.56 -0.11 17.69
CA PRO A 147 -21.41 1.06 17.82
C PRO A 147 -20.78 1.98 18.87
N ALA A 148 -20.49 3.23 18.49
CA ALA A 148 -19.99 4.21 19.44
C ALA A 148 -20.93 4.24 20.65
N PRO A 149 -20.43 4.30 21.90
CA PRO A 149 -21.27 4.51 23.05
C PRO A 149 -22.10 5.77 22.81
N ALA A 150 -23.42 5.62 22.70
CA ALA A 150 -24.31 6.76 22.63
C ALA A 150 -24.10 7.58 23.90
N ASN A 151 -23.57 8.79 23.77
CA ASN A 151 -23.50 9.73 24.88
C ASN A 151 -24.92 9.88 25.44
N PRO A 152 -25.16 9.64 26.75
CA PRO A 152 -26.47 9.90 27.32
C PRO A 152 -26.76 11.40 27.16
N PRO A 153 -27.98 11.79 26.77
CA PRO A 153 -28.34 13.20 26.71
C PRO A 153 -28.16 13.82 28.10
N ALA A 154 -27.41 14.92 28.16
CA ALA A 154 -27.31 15.72 29.36
C ALA A 154 -28.72 16.16 29.77
N SER A 155 -29.17 15.70 30.94
CA SER A 155 -30.45 16.14 31.52
C SER A 155 -30.43 17.66 31.74
N PRO A 156 -31.53 18.37 31.47
CA PRO A 156 -31.63 19.79 31.78
C PRO A 156 -31.61 20.02 33.29
N ILE A 157 -30.77 20.96 33.74
CA ILE A 157 -30.78 21.50 35.11
C ILE A 157 -32.11 22.23 35.32
N ARG A 158 -32.83 21.89 36.40
CA ARG A 158 -33.99 22.63 36.90
C ARG A 158 -33.71 23.12 38.32
#